data_AF-A0A1V9Y4T7-F1
#
_entry.id   AF-A0A1V9Y4T7-F1
#
_cell.length_a   1.000
_cell.length_b   1.000
_cell.length_c   1.000
_cell.angle_alpha   90.00
_cell.angle_beta   90.00
_cell.angle_gamma   90.00
#
_symmetry.space_group_name_H-M   'P 1'
#
loop_
_entity.id
_entity.type
_entity.pdbx_description
1 polymer ?
#
loop_
_entity_poly.entity_id
_entity_poly.type
_entity_poly.pdbx_seq_one_letter_code
_entity_poly.pdbx_strand_id
1 'polypeptide(L)'
;MWVQLVIGSILAASSVFSAQAITKAQSRPPVAETFQYTTHATYYVHLVFRIAVVVLYSAVFVVEAGDLGLKMLSYYTVWNFVLQMVYYLWAIKYQILTSASRDGPVVVSREGSRLNSLFDICFANSILVIAIYWGFLYNPKMLWYSCIQHGGNTLIFLLEFSGNQFLVQSTNVVYVAVFPTVYAVFIWISNATWLNGWWPYSFLTMETPVAPLWYIGVFVGHFLLFGLALGISYLKARFLPSMCPAVLANKIFINSINYDSIATPGPMLYAEYSSEAHAKGLFVFRSIVVALYIATIIYQVVYIEGRAYTMYTVWNFTLQLIYFAWSLKVQMTEWGQRIVAVSAERRHLNTLFTVVFATSFLVALVYWSVIYKSATWWVGYMEHAGNNVLLIIDFCLNHHFAERAHAPFAALWPVVYVTIIWICKATFLDKWPYTFMNQEKAIAPVMYIGVILAHCFCFGFALLLAKAKARWLPARRLLSEPAKDDITYSHVQSAKEELSCHV
;
A
#
# COMPACT_ATOMS: atom_id res chain seq x y z
N MET A 1 -10.37 28.55 -17.80
CA MET A 1 -8.96 28.31 -18.18
C MET A 1 -8.15 27.61 -17.09
N TRP A 2 -8.31 27.95 -15.80
CA TRP A 2 -7.51 27.30 -14.75
C TRP A 2 -7.69 25.77 -14.68
N VAL A 3 -8.91 25.25 -14.88
CA VAL A 3 -9.19 23.80 -14.91
C VAL A 3 -8.39 23.09 -16.01
N GLN A 4 -8.39 23.65 -17.22
CA GLN A 4 -7.63 23.13 -18.36
C GLN A 4 -6.13 23.14 -18.07
N LEU A 5 -5.61 24.21 -17.47
CA LEU A 5 -4.19 24.33 -17.12
C LEU A 5 -3.78 23.30 -16.06
N VAL A 6 -4.61 23.08 -15.04
CA VAL A 6 -4.33 22.09 -13.99
C VAL A 6 -4.32 20.68 -14.56
N ILE A 7 -5.36 20.30 -15.31
CA ILE A 7 -5.45 18.95 -15.90
C ILE A 7 -4.33 18.75 -16.94
N GLY A 8 -4.07 19.75 -17.78
CA GLY A 8 -2.95 19.73 -18.73
C GLY A 8 -1.60 19.53 -18.03
N SER A 9 -1.39 20.19 -16.89
CA SER A 9 -0.18 20.04 -16.07
C SER A 9 -0.08 18.63 -15.46
N ILE A 10 -1.18 18.06 -15.00
CA ILE A 10 -1.24 16.67 -14.50
C ILE A 10 -0.86 15.68 -15.61
N LEU A 11 -1.43 15.82 -16.80
CA LEU A 11 -1.15 14.95 -17.94
C LEU A 11 0.29 15.09 -18.43
N ALA A 12 0.82 16.31 -18.46
CA ALA A 12 2.22 16.58 -18.81
C ALA A 12 3.17 15.94 -17.78
N ALA A 13 2.94 16.15 -16.48
CA ALA A 13 3.73 15.55 -15.42
C ALA A 13 3.67 14.02 -15.45
N SER A 14 2.48 13.45 -15.66
CA SER A 14 2.31 11.99 -15.82
C SER A 14 3.09 11.45 -17.02
N SER A 15 3.07 12.16 -18.15
CA SER A 15 3.80 11.77 -19.37
C SER A 15 5.31 11.76 -19.13
N VAL A 16 5.84 12.82 -18.51
CA VAL A 16 7.28 12.92 -18.18
C VAL A 16 7.69 11.83 -17.19
N PHE A 17 6.94 11.65 -16.11
CA PHE A 17 7.23 10.62 -15.11
C PHE A 17 7.18 9.22 -15.72
N SER A 18 6.17 8.94 -16.55
CA SER A 18 6.03 7.68 -17.27
C SER A 18 7.23 7.43 -18.20
N ALA A 19 7.65 8.43 -18.99
CA ALA A 19 8.80 8.31 -19.89
C ALA A 19 10.10 8.03 -19.13
N GLN A 20 10.35 8.74 -18.02
CA GLN A 20 11.50 8.51 -17.15
C GLN A 20 11.47 7.11 -16.53
N ALA A 21 10.29 6.69 -16.04
CA ALA A 21 10.12 5.40 -15.40
C ALA A 21 10.29 4.23 -16.38
N ILE A 22 9.79 4.36 -17.62
CA ILE A 22 10.01 3.39 -18.71
C ILE A 22 11.50 3.28 -19.03
N THR A 23 12.19 4.42 -19.20
CA THR A 23 13.62 4.45 -19.53
C THR A 23 14.44 3.73 -18.44
N LYS A 24 14.11 3.98 -17.17
CA LYS A 24 14.73 3.31 -16.02
C LYS A 24 14.34 1.83 -15.88
N ALA A 25 13.16 1.44 -16.34
CA ALA A 25 12.74 0.04 -16.33
C ALA A 25 13.48 -0.76 -17.41
N GLN A 26 13.71 -0.16 -18.58
CA GLN A 26 14.42 -0.78 -19.70
C GLN A 26 15.91 -1.07 -19.43
N SER A 27 16.52 -0.34 -18.50
CA SER A 27 17.93 -0.53 -18.10
C SER A 27 18.14 -1.64 -17.07
N ARG A 28 17.06 -2.26 -16.56
CA ARG A 28 17.18 -3.35 -15.57
C ARG A 28 17.57 -4.66 -16.27
N PRO A 29 18.51 -5.43 -15.70
CA PRO A 29 18.83 -6.75 -16.22
C PRO A 29 17.61 -7.68 -16.09
N PRO A 30 17.30 -8.51 -17.10
CA PRO A 30 16.23 -9.48 -17.00
C PRO A 30 16.54 -10.50 -15.90
N VAL A 31 15.54 -10.84 -15.11
CA VAL A 31 15.63 -11.95 -14.16
C VAL A 31 15.50 -13.23 -14.96
N ALA A 32 16.47 -14.15 -14.85
CA ALA A 32 16.36 -15.46 -15.46
C ALA A 32 15.24 -16.23 -14.76
N GLU A 33 14.10 -16.41 -15.42
CA GLU A 33 12.96 -17.19 -14.94
C GLU A 33 12.75 -18.39 -15.86
N THR A 34 12.20 -19.48 -15.36
CA THR A 34 11.81 -20.64 -16.18
C THR A 34 10.35 -20.99 -15.96
N PHE A 35 9.71 -21.54 -16.98
CA PHE A 35 8.32 -22.01 -16.92
C PHE A 35 8.15 -23.31 -17.73
N GLN A 36 7.16 -24.11 -17.34
CA GLN A 36 6.80 -25.37 -17.99
C GLN A 36 5.30 -25.61 -17.86
N TYR A 37 4.67 -26.21 -18.88
CA TYR A 37 3.30 -26.70 -18.77
C TYR A 37 3.27 -28.03 -18.01
N THR A 38 2.29 -28.23 -17.14
CA THR A 38 2.21 -29.44 -16.30
C THR A 38 1.97 -30.71 -17.12
N THR A 39 1.21 -30.60 -18.20
CA THR A 39 0.96 -31.70 -19.14
C THR A 39 0.85 -31.20 -20.58
N HIS A 40 1.02 -32.09 -21.55
CA HIS A 40 0.82 -31.76 -22.96
C HIS A 40 -0.62 -31.30 -23.23
N ALA A 41 -1.61 -31.90 -22.55
CA ALA A 41 -3.02 -31.51 -22.67
C ALA A 41 -3.23 -30.05 -22.24
N THR A 42 -2.65 -29.62 -21.11
CA THR A 42 -2.78 -28.24 -20.64
C THR A 42 -2.25 -27.21 -21.63
N TYR A 43 -1.16 -27.52 -22.33
CA TYR A 43 -0.65 -26.66 -23.40
C TYR A 43 -1.69 -26.45 -24.51
N TYR A 44 -2.25 -27.52 -25.06
CA TYR A 44 -3.20 -27.42 -26.17
C TYR A 44 -4.53 -26.80 -25.75
N VAL A 45 -5.04 -27.17 -24.58
CA VAL A 45 -6.26 -26.56 -24.02
C VAL A 45 -6.07 -25.05 -23.86
N HIS A 46 -4.94 -24.62 -23.32
CA HIS A 46 -4.65 -23.20 -23.14
C HIS A 46 -4.46 -22.45 -24.47
N LEU A 47 -3.84 -23.10 -25.47
CA LEU A 47 -3.71 -22.54 -26.81
C LEU A 47 -5.08 -22.36 -27.49
N VAL A 48 -5.93 -23.39 -27.45
CA VAL A 48 -7.30 -23.35 -27.99
C VAL A 48 -8.13 -22.29 -27.30
N PHE A 49 -8.03 -22.17 -25.97
CA PHE A 49 -8.66 -21.11 -25.21
C PHE A 49 -8.27 -19.73 -25.73
N ARG A 50 -6.96 -19.44 -25.89
CA ARG A 50 -6.49 -18.15 -26.40
C ARG A 50 -6.99 -17.85 -27.81
N ILE A 51 -6.98 -18.86 -28.70
CA ILE A 51 -7.51 -18.72 -30.06
C ILE A 51 -9.01 -18.39 -30.02
N ALA A 52 -9.80 -19.12 -29.21
CA ALA A 52 -11.22 -18.87 -29.06
C ALA A 52 -11.51 -17.46 -28.52
N VAL A 53 -10.71 -16.97 -27.58
CA VAL A 53 -10.82 -15.60 -27.06
C VAL A 53 -10.54 -14.56 -28.16
N VAL A 54 -9.53 -14.76 -29.01
CA VAL A 54 -9.25 -13.86 -30.14
C VAL A 54 -10.42 -13.82 -31.12
N VAL A 55 -11.03 -14.97 -31.43
CA VAL A 55 -12.22 -15.06 -32.28
C VAL A 55 -13.40 -14.30 -31.67
N LEU A 56 -13.68 -14.53 -30.38
CA LEU A 56 -14.72 -13.83 -29.63
C LEU A 56 -14.50 -12.31 -29.63
N TYR A 57 -13.26 -11.88 -29.36
CA TYR A 57 -12.92 -10.46 -29.29
C TYR A 57 -13.03 -9.79 -30.65
N SER A 58 -12.64 -10.50 -31.72
CA SER A 58 -12.80 -10.02 -33.09
C SER A 58 -14.28 -9.86 -33.45
N ALA A 59 -15.13 -10.82 -33.08
CA ALA A 59 -16.58 -10.74 -33.31
C ALA A 59 -17.22 -9.57 -32.54
N VAL A 60 -16.88 -9.39 -31.26
CA VAL A 60 -17.33 -8.25 -30.43
C VAL A 60 -16.92 -6.93 -31.07
N PHE A 61 -15.67 -6.80 -31.49
CA PHE A 61 -15.14 -5.58 -32.09
C PHE A 61 -15.81 -5.25 -33.43
N VAL A 62 -16.06 -6.24 -34.29
CA VAL A 62 -16.75 -6.06 -35.58
C VAL A 62 -18.20 -5.62 -35.38
N VAL A 63 -18.92 -6.24 -34.44
CA VAL A 63 -20.32 -5.89 -34.14
C VAL A 63 -20.39 -4.46 -33.61
N GLU A 64 -19.56 -4.11 -32.62
CA GLU A 64 -19.55 -2.76 -32.06
C GLU A 64 -19.13 -1.70 -33.10
N ALA A 65 -18.17 -2.02 -33.98
CA ALA A 65 -17.80 -1.15 -35.09
C ALA A 65 -18.95 -0.93 -36.08
N GLY A 66 -19.77 -1.95 -36.31
CA GLY A 66 -21.00 -1.83 -37.11
C GLY A 66 -22.02 -0.88 -36.49
N ASP A 67 -22.19 -0.95 -35.16
CA ASP A 67 -23.21 -0.17 -34.44
C ASP A 67 -22.78 1.27 -34.17
N LEU A 68 -21.51 1.50 -33.83
CA LEU A 68 -21.00 2.80 -33.38
C LEU A 68 -20.05 3.47 -34.38
N GLY A 69 -19.60 2.75 -35.43
CA GLY A 69 -18.59 3.24 -36.36
C GLY A 69 -17.30 3.65 -35.65
N LEU A 70 -16.66 4.72 -36.12
CA LEU A 70 -15.44 5.26 -35.50
C LEU A 70 -15.66 5.78 -34.07
N LYS A 71 -16.90 6.07 -33.68
CA LYS A 71 -17.23 6.58 -32.33
C LYS A 71 -16.87 5.59 -31.23
N MET A 72 -16.83 4.29 -31.52
CA MET A 72 -16.43 3.28 -30.52
C MET A 72 -15.03 3.55 -29.94
N LEU A 73 -14.12 4.11 -30.75
CA LEU A 73 -12.74 4.40 -30.33
C LEU A 73 -12.66 5.49 -29.25
N SER A 74 -13.74 6.23 -29.03
CA SER A 74 -13.81 7.21 -27.94
C SER A 74 -13.94 6.57 -26.56
N TYR A 75 -14.34 5.29 -26.46
CA TYR A 75 -14.56 4.63 -25.18
C TYR A 75 -13.28 3.96 -24.65
N TYR A 76 -12.89 4.30 -23.43
CA TYR A 76 -11.79 3.65 -22.71
C TYR A 76 -11.91 2.11 -22.67
N THR A 77 -13.13 1.58 -22.58
CA THR A 77 -13.37 0.14 -22.54
C THR A 77 -12.97 -0.56 -23.83
N VAL A 78 -13.19 0.07 -24.98
CA VAL A 78 -12.72 -0.41 -26.29
C VAL A 78 -11.20 -0.40 -26.33
N TRP A 79 -10.54 0.63 -25.80
CA TRP A 79 -9.07 0.67 -25.70
C TRP A 79 -8.52 -0.49 -24.87
N ASN A 80 -9.10 -0.73 -23.69
CA ASN A 80 -8.74 -1.87 -22.86
C ASN A 80 -8.97 -3.20 -23.59
N PHE A 81 -10.09 -3.34 -24.28
CA PHE A 81 -10.43 -4.55 -25.04
C PHE A 81 -9.46 -4.82 -26.21
N VAL A 82 -9.08 -3.78 -26.95
CA VAL A 82 -8.07 -3.86 -28.02
C VAL A 82 -6.71 -4.25 -27.45
N LEU A 83 -6.29 -3.65 -26.33
CA LEU A 83 -5.02 -3.97 -25.67
C LEU A 83 -4.97 -5.46 -25.25
N GLN A 84 -6.08 -5.97 -24.73
CA GLN A 84 -6.24 -7.38 -24.41
C GLN A 84 -6.20 -8.29 -25.64
N MET A 85 -6.80 -7.89 -26.77
CA MET A 85 -6.71 -8.62 -28.02
C MET A 85 -5.25 -8.71 -28.51
N VAL A 86 -4.50 -7.61 -28.44
CA VAL A 86 -3.05 -7.58 -28.74
C VAL A 86 -2.29 -8.52 -27.83
N TYR A 87 -2.61 -8.54 -26.53
CA TYR A 87 -2.04 -9.49 -25.59
C TYR A 87 -2.27 -10.94 -26.02
N TYR A 88 -3.51 -11.34 -26.34
CA TYR A 88 -3.80 -12.73 -26.71
C TYR A 88 -3.12 -13.16 -28.01
N LEU A 89 -3.08 -12.30 -29.02
CA LEU A 89 -2.34 -12.56 -30.26
C LEU A 89 -0.85 -12.78 -29.98
N TRP A 90 -0.27 -11.95 -29.12
CA TRP A 90 1.14 -12.09 -28.73
C TRP A 90 1.37 -13.33 -27.86
N ALA A 91 0.44 -13.66 -26.96
CA ALA A 91 0.52 -14.84 -26.11
C ALA A 91 0.45 -16.14 -26.92
N ILE A 92 -0.39 -16.20 -27.96
CA ILE A 92 -0.44 -17.32 -28.91
C ILE A 92 0.91 -17.47 -29.63
N LYS A 93 1.42 -16.38 -30.22
CA LYS A 93 2.73 -16.39 -30.88
C LYS A 93 3.82 -16.89 -29.93
N TYR A 94 3.88 -16.34 -28.71
CA TYR A 94 4.88 -16.70 -27.72
C TYR A 94 4.79 -18.16 -27.31
N GLN A 95 3.57 -18.68 -27.09
CA GLN A 95 3.33 -20.08 -26.74
C GLN A 95 3.74 -21.05 -27.85
N ILE A 96 3.52 -20.70 -29.12
CA ILE A 96 3.96 -21.51 -30.27
C ILE A 96 5.49 -21.52 -30.36
N LEU A 97 6.13 -20.36 -30.21
CA LEU A 97 7.60 -20.23 -30.24
C LEU A 97 8.28 -20.95 -29.07
N THR A 98 7.60 -21.06 -27.94
CA THR A 98 8.09 -21.76 -26.73
C THR A 98 7.45 -23.13 -26.56
N SER A 99 7.09 -23.79 -27.65
CA SER A 99 6.40 -25.09 -27.62
C SER A 99 7.22 -26.23 -26.97
N ALA A 100 8.54 -26.07 -26.84
CA ALA A 100 9.39 -26.95 -26.04
C ALA A 100 9.04 -26.95 -24.52
N SER A 101 8.26 -25.96 -24.06
CA SER A 101 7.75 -25.89 -22.68
C SER A 101 6.77 -27.02 -22.31
N ARG A 102 6.39 -27.86 -23.28
CA ARG A 102 5.65 -29.11 -23.08
C ARG A 102 6.56 -30.21 -22.53
N ASP A 103 7.79 -30.26 -23.03
CA ASP A 103 8.72 -31.37 -22.81
C ASP A 103 9.69 -31.08 -21.64
N GLY A 104 9.94 -29.80 -21.33
CA GLY A 104 10.82 -29.40 -20.24
C GLY A 104 10.76 -27.90 -19.90
N PRO A 105 11.48 -27.46 -18.86
CA PRO A 105 11.49 -26.06 -18.46
C PRO A 105 12.16 -25.18 -19.51
N VAL A 106 11.48 -24.09 -19.90
CA VAL A 106 11.98 -23.10 -20.86
C VAL A 106 12.28 -21.79 -20.16
N VAL A 107 13.41 -21.17 -20.49
CA VAL A 107 13.79 -19.86 -19.96
C VAL A 107 12.88 -18.77 -20.53
N VAL A 108 12.35 -17.91 -19.65
CA VAL A 108 11.59 -16.71 -20.03
C VAL A 108 12.52 -15.75 -20.75
N SER A 109 12.27 -15.56 -22.04
CA SER A 109 13.01 -14.59 -22.84
C SER A 109 12.60 -13.15 -22.53
N ARG A 110 13.36 -12.19 -23.04
CA ARG A 110 13.01 -10.76 -22.95
C ARG A 110 11.65 -10.44 -23.59
N GLU A 111 11.27 -11.19 -24.63
CA GLU A 111 9.93 -11.11 -25.23
C GLU A 111 8.86 -11.56 -24.24
N GLY A 112 9.08 -12.70 -23.56
CA GLY A 112 8.20 -13.21 -22.51
C GLY A 112 8.04 -12.23 -21.34
N SER A 113 9.12 -11.59 -20.89
CA SER A 113 9.04 -10.57 -19.83
C SER A 113 8.19 -9.37 -20.26
N ARG A 114 8.32 -8.91 -21.52
CA ARG A 114 7.50 -7.80 -22.04
C ARG A 114 6.04 -8.19 -22.19
N LEU A 115 5.77 -9.42 -22.63
CA LEU A 115 4.43 -9.98 -22.69
C LEU A 115 3.81 -10.06 -21.28
N ASN A 116 4.58 -10.42 -20.26
CA ASN A 116 4.12 -10.38 -18.87
C ASN A 116 3.82 -8.94 -18.41
N SER A 117 4.65 -7.95 -18.77
CA SER A 117 4.31 -6.54 -18.49
C SER A 117 3.01 -6.09 -19.16
N LEU A 118 2.75 -6.54 -20.39
CA LEU A 118 1.48 -6.27 -21.07
C LEU A 118 0.31 -6.96 -20.35
N PHE A 119 0.50 -8.20 -19.89
CA PHE A 119 -0.48 -8.92 -19.08
C PHE A 119 -0.84 -8.12 -17.82
N ASP A 120 0.15 -7.64 -17.07
CA ASP A 120 -0.05 -6.87 -15.84
C ASP A 120 -0.95 -5.64 -16.06
N ILE A 121 -0.70 -4.91 -17.14
CA ILE A 121 -1.49 -3.72 -17.52
C ILE A 121 -2.91 -4.13 -17.92
N CYS A 122 -3.06 -5.14 -18.78
CA CYS A 122 -4.37 -5.64 -19.21
C CYS A 122 -5.22 -6.14 -18.05
N PHE A 123 -4.59 -6.90 -17.13
CA PHE A 123 -5.27 -7.48 -15.99
C PHE A 123 -5.74 -6.40 -15.02
N ALA A 124 -4.86 -5.47 -14.64
CA ALA A 124 -5.24 -4.34 -13.80
C ALA A 124 -6.34 -3.45 -14.42
N ASN A 125 -6.24 -3.16 -15.72
CA ASN A 125 -7.26 -2.39 -16.44
C ASN A 125 -8.60 -3.12 -16.53
N SER A 126 -8.60 -4.45 -16.69
CA SER A 126 -9.83 -5.25 -16.68
C SER A 126 -10.56 -5.16 -15.33
N ILE A 127 -9.81 -5.24 -14.22
CA ILE A 127 -10.33 -5.08 -12.85
C ILE A 127 -10.86 -3.66 -12.62
N LEU A 128 -10.18 -2.63 -13.13
CA LEU A 128 -10.67 -1.27 -13.09
C LEU A 128 -11.98 -1.10 -13.87
N VAL A 129 -12.05 -1.60 -15.10
CA VAL A 129 -13.23 -1.47 -15.97
C VAL A 129 -14.45 -2.13 -15.32
N ILE A 130 -14.31 -3.35 -14.79
CA ILE A 130 -15.42 -4.01 -14.10
C ILE A 130 -15.84 -3.24 -12.84
N ALA A 131 -14.89 -2.74 -12.04
CA ALA A 131 -15.20 -1.98 -10.84
C ALA A 131 -15.91 -0.65 -11.15
N ILE A 132 -15.42 0.10 -12.14
CA ILE A 132 -15.98 1.40 -12.50
C ILE A 132 -17.33 1.23 -13.19
N TYR A 133 -17.46 0.28 -14.11
CA TYR A 133 -18.73 0.10 -14.81
C TYR A 133 -19.82 -0.36 -13.87
N TRP A 134 -19.61 -1.47 -13.15
CA TRP A 134 -20.65 -2.04 -12.30
C TRP A 134 -20.86 -1.26 -11.00
N GLY A 135 -19.87 -0.46 -10.56
CA GLY A 135 -20.01 0.40 -9.39
C GLY A 135 -20.62 1.78 -9.69
N PHE A 136 -20.31 2.39 -10.85
CA PHE A 136 -20.63 3.80 -11.10
C PHE A 136 -21.36 4.07 -12.42
N LEU A 137 -21.18 3.25 -13.45
CA LEU A 137 -21.68 3.53 -14.81
C LEU A 137 -22.69 2.50 -15.30
N TYR A 138 -23.27 1.71 -14.39
CA TYR A 138 -24.15 0.60 -14.73
C TYR A 138 -25.34 1.07 -15.58
N ASN A 139 -25.58 0.36 -16.68
CA ASN A 139 -26.74 0.58 -17.53
C ASN A 139 -27.51 -0.74 -17.72
N PRO A 140 -28.79 -0.83 -17.30
CA PRO A 140 -29.59 -2.05 -17.43
C PRO A 140 -29.94 -2.41 -18.89
N LYS A 141 -29.77 -1.49 -19.85
CA LYS A 141 -30.05 -1.72 -21.28
C LYS A 141 -28.78 -2.08 -22.08
N MET A 142 -27.77 -2.62 -21.42
CA MET A 142 -26.50 -2.97 -22.05
C MET A 142 -26.65 -4.09 -23.10
N LEU A 143 -26.03 -3.89 -24.25
CA LEU A 143 -25.98 -4.90 -25.31
C LEU A 143 -25.00 -6.02 -24.95
N TRP A 144 -25.21 -7.22 -25.48
CA TRP A 144 -24.46 -8.42 -25.09
C TRP A 144 -22.93 -8.26 -25.26
N TYR A 145 -22.48 -7.59 -26.34
CA TYR A 145 -21.06 -7.36 -26.61
C TYR A 145 -20.44 -6.40 -25.60
N SER A 146 -21.23 -5.44 -25.12
CA SER A 146 -20.85 -4.51 -24.07
C SER A 146 -20.76 -5.24 -22.72
N CYS A 147 -21.63 -6.21 -22.43
CA CYS A 147 -21.49 -7.08 -21.25
C CYS A 147 -20.13 -7.81 -21.23
N ILE A 148 -19.66 -8.27 -22.40
CA ILE A 148 -18.35 -8.91 -22.52
C ILE A 148 -17.22 -7.91 -22.23
N GLN A 149 -17.31 -6.67 -22.72
CA GLN A 149 -16.27 -5.65 -22.49
C GLN A 149 -16.21 -5.09 -21.07
N HIS A 150 -17.36 -5.06 -20.37
CA HIS A 150 -17.47 -4.48 -19.03
C HIS A 150 -17.40 -5.51 -17.89
N GLY A 151 -17.43 -6.82 -18.18
CA GLY A 151 -17.30 -7.85 -17.15
C GLY A 151 -16.77 -9.19 -17.65
N GLY A 152 -17.26 -9.66 -18.80
CA GLY A 152 -16.83 -10.96 -19.35
C GLY A 152 -15.33 -11.07 -19.58
N ASN A 153 -14.70 -9.99 -20.05
CA ASN A 153 -13.26 -9.90 -20.27
C ASN A 153 -12.44 -10.13 -19.00
N THR A 154 -12.88 -9.63 -17.84
CA THR A 154 -12.20 -9.81 -16.57
C THR A 154 -12.28 -11.27 -16.13
N LEU A 155 -13.42 -11.93 -16.32
CA LEU A 155 -13.55 -13.37 -16.04
C LEU A 155 -12.64 -14.20 -16.97
N ILE A 156 -12.61 -13.86 -18.25
CA ILE A 156 -11.70 -14.47 -19.23
C ILE A 156 -10.24 -14.25 -18.83
N PHE A 157 -9.86 -13.06 -18.38
CA PHE A 157 -8.51 -12.78 -17.88
C PHE A 157 -8.17 -13.50 -16.58
N LEU A 158 -9.14 -13.73 -15.69
CA LEU A 158 -8.94 -14.57 -14.50
C LEU A 158 -8.66 -16.03 -14.89
N LEU A 159 -9.35 -16.55 -15.91
CA LEU A 159 -9.07 -17.87 -16.46
C LEU A 159 -7.66 -17.92 -17.08
N GLU A 160 -7.32 -16.93 -17.91
CA GLU A 160 -5.96 -16.78 -18.46
C GLU A 160 -4.91 -16.73 -17.34
N PHE A 161 -5.16 -15.93 -16.30
CA PHE A 161 -4.28 -15.80 -15.15
C PHE A 161 -4.11 -17.12 -14.39
N SER A 162 -5.18 -17.89 -14.23
CA SER A 162 -5.14 -19.19 -13.56
C SER A 162 -4.41 -20.25 -14.37
N GLY A 163 -4.54 -20.22 -15.71
CA GLY A 163 -3.96 -21.21 -16.62
C GLY A 163 -2.53 -20.90 -17.07
N ASN A 164 -2.10 -19.64 -16.99
CA ASN A 164 -0.75 -19.24 -17.37
C ASN A 164 0.23 -19.28 -16.18
N GLN A 165 1.53 -19.15 -16.48
CA GLN A 165 2.59 -19.09 -15.47
C GLN A 165 2.97 -17.65 -15.14
N PHE A 166 2.19 -16.65 -15.57
CA PHE A 166 2.49 -15.25 -15.30
C PHE A 166 2.08 -14.84 -13.89
N LEU A 167 2.77 -13.82 -13.39
CA LEU A 167 2.53 -13.18 -12.11
C LEU A 167 2.69 -11.69 -12.27
N VAL A 168 1.86 -10.93 -11.55
CA VAL A 168 1.86 -9.48 -11.58
C VAL A 168 3.12 -8.96 -10.90
N GLN A 169 3.91 -8.18 -11.63
CA GLN A 169 5.20 -7.70 -11.14
C GLN A 169 5.07 -6.29 -10.58
N SER A 170 5.46 -6.09 -9.31
CA SER A 170 5.41 -4.77 -8.68
C SER A 170 6.25 -3.71 -9.41
N THR A 171 7.28 -4.14 -10.15
CA THR A 171 8.12 -3.26 -10.97
C THR A 171 7.37 -2.65 -12.15
N ASN A 172 6.28 -3.27 -12.59
CA ASN A 172 5.47 -2.81 -13.73
C ASN A 172 4.45 -1.74 -13.33
N VAL A 173 4.40 -1.35 -12.05
CA VAL A 173 3.63 -0.19 -11.57
C VAL A 173 3.94 1.09 -12.36
N VAL A 174 5.13 1.18 -12.95
CA VAL A 174 5.56 2.30 -13.79
C VAL A 174 4.71 2.49 -15.06
N TYR A 175 4.09 1.42 -15.56
CA TYR A 175 3.25 1.47 -16.77
C TYR A 175 1.78 1.80 -16.47
N VAL A 176 1.37 1.76 -15.19
CA VAL A 176 -0.01 1.97 -14.75
C VAL A 176 -0.52 3.38 -15.10
N ALA A 177 0.36 4.39 -15.07
CA ALA A 177 0.01 5.76 -15.43
C ALA A 177 0.02 6.01 -16.95
N VAL A 178 0.74 5.21 -17.74
CA VAL A 178 0.90 5.45 -19.18
C VAL A 178 -0.44 5.38 -19.88
N PHE A 179 -1.16 4.28 -19.69
CA PHE A 179 -2.39 3.99 -20.43
C PHE A 179 -3.51 5.03 -20.20
N PRO A 180 -3.89 5.40 -18.96
CA PRO A 180 -4.85 6.47 -18.73
C PRO A 180 -4.38 7.83 -19.24
N THR A 181 -3.06 8.11 -19.22
CA THR A 181 -2.52 9.37 -19.75
C THR A 181 -2.70 9.47 -21.25
N VAL A 182 -2.33 8.42 -21.98
CA VAL A 182 -2.47 8.36 -23.45
C VAL A 182 -3.94 8.47 -23.84
N TYR A 183 -4.83 7.76 -23.15
CA TYR A 183 -6.26 7.86 -23.39
C TYR A 183 -6.79 9.27 -23.10
N ALA A 184 -6.39 9.91 -21.99
CA ALA A 184 -6.83 11.26 -21.64
C ALA A 184 -6.40 12.29 -22.70
N VAL A 185 -5.16 12.20 -23.21
CA VAL A 185 -4.69 13.06 -24.30
C VAL A 185 -5.48 12.78 -25.58
N PHE A 186 -5.68 11.50 -25.94
CA PHE A 186 -6.45 11.11 -27.11
C PHE A 186 -7.88 11.64 -27.06
N ILE A 187 -8.57 11.52 -25.92
CA ILE A 187 -9.97 11.91 -25.83
C ILE A 187 -10.13 13.43 -25.82
N TRP A 188 -9.16 14.19 -25.30
CA TRP A 188 -9.11 15.65 -25.45
C TRP A 188 -8.98 16.07 -26.91
N ILE A 189 -8.03 15.47 -27.64
CA ILE A 189 -7.86 15.74 -29.07
C ILE A 189 -9.13 15.35 -29.82
N SER A 190 -9.72 14.20 -29.51
CA SER A 190 -10.95 13.70 -30.15
C SER A 190 -12.15 14.62 -29.89
N ASN A 191 -12.31 15.10 -28.66
CA ASN A 191 -13.34 16.07 -28.28
C ASN A 191 -13.28 17.33 -29.15
N ALA A 192 -12.05 17.85 -29.37
CA ALA A 192 -11.82 19.06 -30.15
C ALA A 192 -11.86 18.88 -31.68
N THR A 193 -11.76 17.64 -32.19
CA THR A 193 -11.57 17.38 -33.63
C THR A 193 -12.77 16.71 -34.29
N TRP A 194 -13.18 15.53 -33.84
CA TRP A 194 -14.17 14.70 -34.54
C TRP A 194 -15.39 14.29 -33.68
N LEU A 195 -15.33 14.53 -32.37
CA LEU A 195 -16.46 14.32 -31.46
C LEU A 195 -17.34 15.56 -31.28
N ASN A 196 -17.04 16.67 -31.96
CA ASN A 196 -17.84 17.91 -31.93
C ASN A 196 -18.18 18.39 -30.51
N GLY A 197 -17.20 18.38 -29.59
CA GLY A 197 -17.39 18.79 -28.20
C GLY A 197 -18.07 17.75 -27.29
N TRP A 198 -18.45 16.59 -27.80
CA TRP A 198 -19.03 15.51 -26.99
C TRP A 198 -17.98 14.75 -26.17
N TRP A 199 -18.34 14.41 -24.93
CA TRP A 199 -17.52 13.58 -24.03
C TRP A 199 -18.16 12.19 -23.84
N PRO A 200 -17.40 11.09 -23.97
CA PRO A 200 -17.93 9.73 -23.76
C PRO A 200 -18.29 9.45 -22.30
N TYR A 201 -17.68 10.19 -21.37
CA TYR A 201 -17.94 10.07 -19.95
C TYR A 201 -18.13 11.46 -19.35
N SER A 202 -19.17 11.63 -18.54
CA SER A 202 -19.49 12.91 -17.89
C SER A 202 -18.34 13.39 -16.99
N PHE A 203 -17.63 12.49 -16.33
CA PHE A 203 -16.50 12.82 -15.46
C PHE A 203 -15.23 13.28 -16.20
N LEU A 204 -15.19 13.23 -17.54
CA LEU A 204 -14.09 13.79 -18.33
C LEU A 204 -14.29 15.26 -18.70
N THR A 205 -15.52 15.77 -18.61
CA THR A 205 -15.79 17.18 -18.93
C THR A 205 -15.02 18.12 -18.00
N MET A 206 -14.57 19.25 -18.56
CA MET A 206 -13.80 20.28 -17.86
C MET A 206 -14.66 21.48 -17.45
N GLU A 207 -15.98 21.37 -17.57
CA GLU A 207 -16.92 22.46 -17.31
C GLU A 207 -17.06 22.79 -15.82
N THR A 208 -16.72 21.84 -14.94
CA THR A 208 -16.90 21.99 -13.49
C THR A 208 -15.56 22.24 -12.78
N PRO A 209 -15.55 23.02 -11.68
CA PRO A 209 -14.34 23.24 -10.89
C PRO A 209 -13.81 21.96 -10.21
N VAL A 210 -14.62 20.90 -10.12
CA VAL A 210 -14.23 19.60 -9.56
C VAL A 210 -13.61 18.66 -10.59
N ALA A 211 -13.59 19.02 -11.88
CA ALA A 211 -13.02 18.20 -12.94
C ALA A 211 -11.60 17.68 -12.64
N PRO A 212 -10.65 18.47 -12.09
CA PRO A 212 -9.32 17.96 -11.74
C PRO A 212 -9.34 16.76 -10.78
N LEU A 213 -10.33 16.69 -9.88
CA LEU A 213 -10.48 15.57 -8.93
C LEU A 213 -10.88 14.28 -9.65
N TRP A 214 -11.66 14.35 -10.73
CA TRP A 214 -11.99 13.17 -11.53
C TRP A 214 -10.76 12.58 -12.21
N TYR A 215 -9.90 13.42 -12.78
CA TYR A 215 -8.65 12.96 -13.38
C TYR A 215 -7.73 12.33 -12.33
N ILE A 216 -7.55 12.99 -11.17
CA ILE A 216 -6.80 12.43 -10.04
C ILE A 216 -7.41 11.09 -9.59
N GLY A 217 -8.73 11.02 -9.46
CA GLY A 217 -9.45 9.82 -9.05
C GLY A 217 -9.25 8.66 -10.03
N VAL A 218 -9.29 8.91 -11.34
CA VAL A 218 -8.99 7.91 -12.38
C VAL A 218 -7.56 7.40 -12.23
N PHE A 219 -6.56 8.28 -12.08
CA PHE A 219 -5.18 7.86 -11.86
C PHE A 219 -5.02 7.02 -10.60
N VAL A 220 -5.53 7.51 -9.46
CA VAL A 220 -5.51 6.78 -8.19
C VAL A 220 -6.19 5.43 -8.31
N GLY A 221 -7.32 5.35 -9.00
CA GLY A 221 -8.02 4.10 -9.30
C GLY A 221 -7.11 3.08 -9.99
N HIS A 222 -6.39 3.48 -11.05
CA HIS A 222 -5.46 2.57 -11.73
C HIS A 222 -4.39 2.02 -10.78
N PHE A 223 -3.81 2.85 -9.90
CA PHE A 223 -2.84 2.39 -8.90
C PHE A 223 -3.46 1.45 -7.87
N LEU A 224 -4.65 1.76 -7.37
CA LEU A 224 -5.37 0.92 -6.39
C LEU A 224 -5.70 -0.45 -6.98
N LEU A 225 -6.23 -0.50 -8.21
CA LEU A 225 -6.61 -1.75 -8.86
C LEU A 225 -5.41 -2.55 -9.37
N PHE A 226 -4.29 -1.89 -9.70
CA PHE A 226 -3.02 -2.58 -9.86
C PHE A 226 -2.54 -3.23 -8.55
N GLY A 227 -2.73 -2.55 -7.41
CA GLY A 227 -2.50 -3.11 -6.08
C GLY A 227 -3.36 -4.34 -5.80
N LEU A 228 -4.62 -4.33 -6.21
CA LEU A 228 -5.50 -5.49 -6.12
C LEU A 228 -5.01 -6.64 -7.01
N ALA A 229 -4.58 -6.36 -8.25
CA ALA A 229 -4.00 -7.35 -9.15
C ALA A 229 -2.73 -8.00 -8.54
N LEU A 230 -1.88 -7.21 -7.88
CA LEU A 230 -0.74 -7.72 -7.10
C LEU A 230 -1.19 -8.62 -5.96
N GLY A 231 -2.24 -8.23 -5.23
CA GLY A 231 -2.83 -9.03 -4.15
C GLY A 231 -3.32 -10.39 -4.67
N ILE A 232 -4.10 -10.41 -5.75
CA ILE A 232 -4.57 -11.63 -6.41
C ILE A 232 -3.37 -12.50 -6.86
N SER A 233 -2.34 -11.86 -7.41
CA SER A 233 -1.13 -12.56 -7.84
C SER A 233 -0.34 -13.17 -6.69
N TYR A 234 -0.31 -12.49 -5.55
CA TYR A 234 0.28 -13.04 -4.32
C TYR A 234 -0.49 -14.27 -3.85
N LEU A 235 -1.82 -14.26 -3.90
CA LEU A 235 -2.64 -15.43 -3.54
C LEU A 235 -2.36 -16.61 -4.49
N LYS A 236 -2.26 -16.37 -5.81
CA LYS A 236 -1.87 -17.42 -6.77
C LYS A 236 -0.51 -18.02 -6.42
N ALA A 237 0.50 -17.18 -6.18
CA ALA A 237 1.84 -17.66 -5.84
C ALA A 237 1.88 -18.46 -4.53
N ARG A 238 1.05 -18.09 -3.55
CA ARG A 238 0.95 -18.77 -2.26
C ARG A 238 0.25 -20.13 -2.36
N PHE A 239 -0.86 -20.20 -3.09
CA PHE A 239 -1.72 -21.39 -3.11
C PHE A 239 -1.46 -22.32 -4.29
N LEU A 240 -0.89 -21.82 -5.39
CA LEU A 240 -0.61 -22.55 -6.62
C LEU A 240 0.85 -22.32 -7.08
N PRO A 241 1.86 -22.66 -6.25
CA PRO A 241 3.27 -22.39 -6.57
C PRO A 241 3.77 -23.18 -7.79
N SER A 242 3.19 -24.35 -8.09
CA SER A 242 3.47 -25.12 -9.31
C SER A 242 2.95 -24.45 -10.59
N MET A 243 2.12 -23.42 -10.46
CA MET A 243 1.57 -22.62 -11.55
C MET A 243 2.29 -21.26 -11.70
N CYS A 244 3.50 -21.15 -11.14
CA CYS A 244 4.31 -19.94 -11.15
C CYS A 244 5.73 -20.21 -11.70
N PRO A 245 6.44 -19.18 -12.22
CA PRO A 245 7.82 -19.34 -12.69
C PRO A 245 8.75 -19.65 -11.52
N ALA A 246 9.71 -20.57 -11.73
CA ALA A 246 10.52 -21.13 -10.64
C ALA A 246 11.36 -20.08 -9.87
N VAL A 247 11.86 -19.05 -10.54
CA VAL A 247 12.69 -18.00 -9.90
C VAL A 247 11.84 -16.95 -9.18
N LEU A 248 10.59 -16.76 -9.59
CA LEU A 248 9.66 -15.84 -8.93
C LEU A 248 8.91 -16.48 -7.76
N ALA A 249 8.65 -17.80 -7.79
CA ALA A 249 8.19 -18.53 -6.60
C ALA A 249 9.15 -18.33 -5.41
N ASN A 250 10.45 -18.39 -5.67
CA ASN A 250 11.50 -18.11 -4.68
C ASN A 250 11.56 -16.62 -4.29
N LYS A 251 11.36 -15.68 -5.23
CA LYS A 251 11.37 -14.23 -4.93
C LYS A 251 10.11 -13.69 -4.26
N ILE A 252 8.92 -14.24 -4.51
CA ILE A 252 7.70 -13.84 -3.81
C ILE A 252 7.77 -14.28 -2.34
N PHE A 253 8.40 -15.43 -2.08
CA PHE A 253 8.77 -15.87 -0.73
C PHE A 253 9.80 -14.95 -0.07
N ILE A 254 10.73 -14.36 -0.84
CA ILE A 254 11.85 -13.56 -0.30
C ILE A 254 11.58 -12.04 -0.28
N ASN A 255 10.69 -11.49 -1.12
CA ASN A 255 10.57 -10.03 -1.31
C ASN A 255 9.15 -9.44 -1.28
N SER A 256 8.07 -10.24 -1.36
CA SER A 256 6.71 -9.67 -1.34
C SER A 256 6.16 -9.51 0.07
N ILE A 257 6.73 -10.22 1.03
CA ILE A 257 6.54 -9.97 2.45
C ILE A 257 7.88 -10.14 3.10
N ASN A 258 8.27 -9.16 3.90
CA ASN A 258 9.28 -9.32 4.94
C ASN A 258 8.72 -10.30 6.00
N TYR A 259 8.30 -11.52 5.60
CA TYR A 259 7.69 -12.53 6.48
C TYR A 259 8.75 -13.34 7.19
N ASP A 260 10.03 -13.21 6.78
CA ASP A 260 11.17 -13.67 7.56
C ASP A 260 11.22 -13.01 8.96
N SER A 261 10.44 -11.95 9.21
CA SER A 261 10.28 -11.38 10.56
C SER A 261 9.05 -11.87 11.33
N ILE A 262 8.11 -12.62 10.72
CA ILE A 262 6.82 -12.95 11.37
C ILE A 262 6.45 -14.44 11.38
N ALA A 263 6.87 -15.30 10.44
CA ALA A 263 6.34 -16.69 10.38
C ALA A 263 7.36 -17.83 10.26
N THR A 264 8.61 -17.55 9.93
CA THR A 264 9.73 -18.48 10.19
C THR A 264 10.40 -18.02 11.48
N PRO A 265 10.94 -18.92 12.33
CA PRO A 265 11.98 -18.49 13.25
C PRO A 265 13.17 -18.11 12.35
N GLY A 266 13.16 -16.88 11.86
CA GLY A 266 14.39 -16.22 11.43
C GLY A 266 15.39 -16.29 12.59
N PRO A 267 16.70 -16.05 12.32
CA PRO A 267 17.71 -16.08 13.37
C PRO A 267 17.20 -15.28 14.57
N MET A 268 17.24 -15.88 15.76
CA MET A 268 16.70 -15.26 16.96
C MET A 268 17.32 -13.86 17.09
N LEU A 269 16.49 -12.83 16.96
CA LEU A 269 16.94 -11.45 17.03
C LEU A 269 17.00 -11.04 18.50
N TYR A 270 18.10 -10.44 18.91
CA TYR A 270 18.28 -9.94 20.26
C TYR A 270 18.34 -8.43 20.29
N ALA A 271 17.66 -7.81 21.24
CA ALA A 271 17.79 -6.40 21.58
C ALA A 271 18.80 -6.25 22.71
N GLU A 272 19.82 -5.40 22.52
CA GLU A 272 20.82 -5.12 23.55
C GLU A 272 20.73 -3.69 24.07
N TYR A 273 20.46 -3.53 25.37
CA TYR A 273 20.57 -2.23 26.03
C TYR A 273 22.04 -1.81 26.16
N SER A 274 22.36 -0.57 25.81
CA SER A 274 23.74 -0.05 25.85
C SER A 274 24.37 -0.05 27.25
N SER A 275 23.57 -0.03 28.32
CA SER A 275 24.00 -0.19 29.71
C SER A 275 22.80 -0.48 30.61
N GLU A 276 23.05 -1.00 31.81
CA GLU A 276 22.00 -1.18 32.82
C GLU A 276 21.38 0.17 33.24
N ALA A 277 22.20 1.21 33.35
CA ALA A 277 21.72 2.58 33.61
C ALA A 277 20.78 3.09 32.51
N HIS A 278 21.03 2.74 31.25
CA HIS A 278 20.14 3.06 30.14
C HIS A 278 18.80 2.31 30.25
N ALA A 279 18.83 1.01 30.56
CA ALA A 279 17.60 0.23 30.76
C ALA A 279 16.75 0.81 31.91
N LYS A 280 17.37 1.09 33.07
CA LYS A 280 16.71 1.72 34.22
C LYS A 280 16.19 3.13 33.88
N GLY A 281 16.99 3.94 33.18
CA GLY A 281 16.60 5.28 32.76
C GLY A 281 15.39 5.28 31.82
N LEU A 282 15.35 4.37 30.83
CA LEU A 282 14.22 4.20 29.93
C LEU A 282 12.94 3.78 30.70
N PHE A 283 13.08 2.89 31.68
CA PHE A 283 11.96 2.48 32.53
C PHE A 283 11.39 3.64 33.36
N VAL A 284 12.26 4.41 34.02
CA VAL A 284 11.86 5.60 34.80
C VAL A 284 11.18 6.62 33.90
N PHE A 285 11.77 6.91 32.74
CA PHE A 285 11.19 7.81 31.75
C PHE A 285 9.77 7.38 31.37
N ARG A 286 9.56 6.11 31.00
CA ARG A 286 8.23 5.59 30.65
C ARG A 286 7.23 5.64 31.78
N SER A 287 7.68 5.40 33.01
CA SER A 287 6.83 5.48 34.21
C SER A 287 6.31 6.90 34.42
N ILE A 288 7.18 7.91 34.25
CA ILE A 288 6.81 9.33 34.30
C ILE A 288 5.84 9.66 33.16
N VAL A 289 6.09 9.19 31.94
CA VAL A 289 5.21 9.42 30.78
C VAL A 289 3.83 8.83 31.00
N VAL A 290 3.73 7.60 31.51
CA VAL A 290 2.44 6.96 31.83
C VAL A 290 1.68 7.76 32.89
N ALA A 291 2.35 8.18 33.96
CA ALA A 291 1.72 8.99 35.00
C ALA A 291 1.20 10.33 34.44
N LEU A 292 2.01 11.00 33.62
CA LEU A 292 1.62 12.23 32.93
C LEU A 292 0.40 12.00 32.03
N TYR A 293 0.39 10.92 31.25
CA TYR A 293 -0.70 10.64 30.31
C TYR A 293 -2.00 10.27 31.02
N ILE A 294 -1.92 9.50 32.10
CA ILE A 294 -3.08 9.22 32.97
C ILE A 294 -3.62 10.53 33.55
N ALA A 295 -2.75 11.40 34.08
CA ALA A 295 -3.17 12.70 34.60
C ALA A 295 -3.84 13.56 33.52
N THR A 296 -3.29 13.60 32.31
CA THR A 296 -3.88 14.31 31.16
C THR A 296 -5.27 13.76 30.78
N ILE A 297 -5.44 12.44 30.71
CA ILE A 297 -6.74 11.82 30.39
C ILE A 297 -7.76 12.05 31.50
N ILE A 298 -7.38 11.88 32.77
CA ILE A 298 -8.27 12.17 33.90
C ILE A 298 -8.73 13.62 33.84
N TYR A 299 -7.80 14.55 33.61
CA TYR A 299 -8.13 15.96 33.47
C TYR A 299 -9.11 16.20 32.31
N GLN A 300 -8.89 15.61 31.14
CA GLN A 300 -9.83 15.71 30.02
C GLN A 300 -11.23 15.21 30.40
N VAL A 301 -11.34 14.05 31.02
CA VAL A 301 -12.64 13.46 31.38
C VAL A 301 -13.38 14.31 32.41
N VAL A 302 -12.66 14.84 33.41
CA VAL A 302 -13.23 15.65 34.49
C VAL A 302 -13.68 17.03 33.99
N TYR A 303 -12.91 17.68 33.11
CA TYR A 303 -13.14 19.08 32.74
C TYR A 303 -13.80 19.29 31.36
N ILE A 304 -13.75 18.30 30.46
CA ILE A 304 -14.30 18.39 29.08
C ILE A 304 -15.45 17.39 28.85
N GLU A 305 -15.83 16.63 29.89
CA GLU A 305 -16.84 15.56 29.86
C GLU A 305 -16.49 14.42 28.89
N GLY A 306 -17.29 13.35 28.89
CA GLY A 306 -17.08 12.18 28.02
C GLY A 306 -17.12 12.49 26.51
N ARG A 307 -17.59 13.67 26.10
CA ARG A 307 -17.58 14.14 24.71
C ARG A 307 -16.16 14.33 24.16
N ALA A 308 -15.13 14.43 25.01
CA ALA A 308 -13.73 14.46 24.60
C ALA A 308 -13.35 13.26 23.71
N TYR A 309 -13.91 12.08 23.97
CA TYR A 309 -13.66 10.86 23.17
C TYR A 309 -14.32 10.89 21.78
N THR A 310 -14.99 11.96 21.39
CA THR A 310 -15.36 12.16 19.98
C THR A 310 -14.18 12.68 19.14
N MET A 311 -13.12 13.19 19.77
CA MET A 311 -11.96 13.79 19.09
C MET A 311 -10.88 12.74 18.81
N TYR A 312 -10.38 12.72 17.58
CA TYR A 312 -9.28 11.84 17.15
C TYR A 312 -8.00 12.04 17.98
N THR A 313 -7.75 13.27 18.42
CA THR A 313 -6.63 13.60 19.31
C THR A 313 -6.63 12.73 20.57
N VAL A 314 -7.80 12.58 21.20
CA VAL A 314 -7.97 11.84 22.46
C VAL A 314 -7.82 10.34 22.23
N TRP A 315 -8.32 9.83 21.09
CA TRP A 315 -8.07 8.46 20.65
C TRP A 315 -6.58 8.20 20.50
N ASN A 316 -5.88 9.08 19.77
CA ASN A 316 -4.45 8.95 19.55
C ASN A 316 -3.65 9.01 20.87
N PHE A 317 -4.01 9.92 21.76
CA PHE A 317 -3.35 10.06 23.06
C PHE A 317 -3.60 8.83 23.97
N THR A 318 -4.82 8.29 23.95
CA THR A 318 -5.16 7.04 24.65
C THR A 318 -4.36 5.85 24.10
N LEU A 319 -4.22 5.75 22.78
CA LEU A 319 -3.43 4.69 22.15
C LEU A 319 -1.94 4.79 22.53
N GLN A 320 -1.42 6.01 22.66
CA GLN A 320 -0.06 6.23 23.16
C GLN A 320 0.08 5.84 24.63
N LEU A 321 -0.91 6.09 25.49
CA LEU A 321 -0.90 5.60 26.87
C LEU A 321 -0.85 4.07 26.90
N ILE A 322 -1.68 3.40 26.10
CA ILE A 322 -1.67 1.93 25.97
C ILE A 322 -0.27 1.45 25.55
N TYR A 323 0.34 2.10 24.56
CA TYR A 323 1.70 1.81 24.12
C TYR A 323 2.73 1.92 25.27
N PHE A 324 2.73 3.02 26.01
CA PHE A 324 3.71 3.24 27.08
C PHE A 324 3.49 2.28 28.27
N ALA A 325 2.23 2.02 28.64
CA ALA A 325 1.90 1.04 29.68
C ALA A 325 2.31 -0.38 29.28
N TRP A 326 2.06 -0.77 28.03
CA TRP A 326 2.49 -2.08 27.52
C TRP A 326 4.02 -2.16 27.43
N SER A 327 4.68 -1.07 27.04
CA SER A 327 6.15 -0.98 27.03
C SER A 327 6.76 -1.18 28.42
N LEU A 328 6.13 -0.64 29.47
CA LEU A 328 6.54 -0.88 30.87
C LEU A 328 6.38 -2.35 31.25
N LYS A 329 5.23 -2.96 30.94
CA LYS A 329 4.97 -4.38 31.22
C LYS A 329 6.04 -5.27 30.58
N VAL A 330 6.33 -5.05 29.29
CA VAL A 330 7.38 -5.80 28.58
C VAL A 330 8.75 -5.57 29.23
N GLN A 331 9.09 -4.33 29.58
CA GLN A 331 10.36 -4.02 30.21
C GLN A 331 10.51 -4.61 31.63
N MET A 332 9.40 -4.77 32.38
CA MET A 332 9.40 -5.49 33.66
C MET A 332 9.70 -6.98 33.48
N THR A 333 9.18 -7.60 32.42
CA THR A 333 9.47 -9.03 32.14
C THR A 333 10.92 -9.25 31.71
N GLU A 334 11.58 -8.21 31.20
CA GLU A 334 12.97 -8.22 30.75
C GLU A 334 13.94 -7.65 31.81
N TRP A 335 13.47 -7.44 33.04
CA TRP A 335 14.24 -6.74 34.05
C TRP A 335 15.54 -7.47 34.39
N GLY A 336 16.64 -6.71 34.48
CA GLY A 336 17.98 -7.25 34.74
C GLY A 336 18.64 -7.93 33.53
N GLN A 337 17.96 -8.07 32.39
CA GLN A 337 18.54 -8.64 31.18
C GLN A 337 19.11 -7.54 30.28
N ARG A 338 20.39 -7.64 29.94
CA ARG A 338 21.05 -6.70 29.01
C ARG A 338 20.77 -7.04 27.54
N ILE A 339 20.73 -8.34 27.23
CA ILE A 339 20.45 -8.89 25.90
C ILE A 339 19.14 -9.67 26.02
N VAL A 340 18.15 -9.30 25.22
CA VAL A 340 16.79 -9.85 25.29
C VAL A 340 16.38 -10.38 23.93
N ALA A 341 15.92 -11.64 23.86
CA ALA A 341 15.33 -12.19 22.65
C ALA A 341 14.04 -11.45 22.29
N VAL A 342 13.90 -11.05 21.03
CA VAL A 342 12.74 -10.30 20.54
C VAL A 342 11.53 -11.22 20.49
N SER A 343 10.70 -11.12 21.53
CA SER A 343 9.45 -11.88 21.66
C SER A 343 8.40 -11.46 20.63
N ALA A 344 7.40 -12.31 20.41
CA ALA A 344 6.22 -11.96 19.61
C ALA A 344 5.50 -10.73 20.17
N GLU A 345 5.43 -10.62 21.50
CA GLU A 345 4.86 -9.47 22.19
C GLU A 345 5.60 -8.16 21.84
N ARG A 346 6.93 -8.18 21.80
CA ARG A 346 7.76 -7.03 21.41
C ARG A 346 7.56 -6.66 19.93
N ARG A 347 7.28 -7.62 19.04
CA ARG A 347 6.92 -7.35 17.63
C ARG A 347 5.58 -6.63 17.51
N HIS A 348 4.57 -7.07 18.26
CA HIS A 348 3.28 -6.37 18.31
C HIS A 348 3.41 -4.97 18.88
N LEU A 349 4.19 -4.81 19.95
CA LEU A 349 4.51 -3.52 20.54
C LEU A 349 5.23 -2.58 19.54
N ASN A 350 6.13 -3.10 18.71
CA ASN A 350 6.81 -2.34 17.66
C ASN A 350 5.85 -1.87 16.55
N THR A 351 4.85 -2.70 16.21
CA THR A 351 3.78 -2.32 15.28
C THR A 351 2.95 -1.18 15.88
N LEU A 352 2.51 -1.33 17.14
CA LEU A 352 1.75 -0.31 17.86
C LEU A 352 2.53 1.00 17.97
N PHE A 353 3.83 0.93 18.32
CA PHE A 353 4.73 2.09 18.33
C PHE A 353 4.70 2.83 16.98
N THR A 354 4.82 2.09 15.88
CA THR A 354 4.83 2.69 14.53
C THR A 354 3.53 3.42 14.23
N VAL A 355 2.39 2.83 14.61
CA VAL A 355 1.08 3.47 14.48
C VAL A 355 1.06 4.78 15.27
N VAL A 356 1.31 4.72 16.58
CA VAL A 356 1.21 5.90 17.46
C VAL A 356 2.23 6.99 17.12
N PHE A 357 3.42 6.61 16.65
CA PHE A 357 4.46 7.54 16.26
C PHE A 357 4.08 8.31 15.00
N ALA A 358 3.61 7.60 13.96
CA ALA A 358 3.17 8.23 12.72
C ALA A 358 1.92 9.11 12.92
N THR A 359 0.94 8.63 13.69
CA THR A 359 -0.29 9.38 13.95
C THR A 359 -0.07 10.58 14.87
N SER A 360 0.92 10.53 15.77
CA SER A 360 1.33 11.69 16.58
C SER A 360 1.85 12.85 15.71
N PHE A 361 2.67 12.57 14.69
CA PHE A 361 3.12 13.59 13.75
C PHE A 361 1.96 14.16 12.94
N LEU A 362 1.01 13.32 12.54
CA LEU A 362 -0.17 13.78 11.83
C LEU A 362 -1.01 14.72 12.69
N VAL A 363 -1.32 14.32 13.93
CA VAL A 363 -2.13 15.13 14.85
C VAL A 363 -1.46 16.48 15.07
N ALA A 364 -0.15 16.52 15.26
CA ALA A 364 0.61 17.76 15.34
C ALA A 364 0.49 18.58 14.04
N LEU A 365 0.79 17.97 12.89
CA LEU A 365 0.76 18.65 11.59
C LEU A 365 -0.61 19.30 11.33
N VAL A 366 -1.69 18.52 11.43
CA VAL A 366 -3.04 19.01 11.15
C VAL A 366 -3.46 20.06 12.18
N TYR A 367 -3.15 19.86 13.47
CA TYR A 367 -3.49 20.84 14.48
C TYR A 367 -2.80 22.17 14.22
N TRP A 368 -1.46 22.18 14.12
CA TRP A 368 -0.67 23.41 14.01
C TRP A 368 -0.81 24.13 12.67
N SER A 369 -1.15 23.42 11.58
CA SER A 369 -1.28 24.03 10.25
C SER A 369 -2.71 24.36 9.84
N VAL A 370 -3.72 23.58 10.27
CA VAL A 370 -5.10 23.69 9.77
C VAL A 370 -6.08 24.15 10.85
N ILE A 371 -5.95 23.64 12.08
CA ILE A 371 -6.97 23.80 13.12
C ILE A 371 -6.63 24.92 14.10
N TYR A 372 -5.33 25.19 14.31
CA TYR A 372 -4.85 26.10 15.34
C TYR A 372 -5.42 27.51 15.16
N LYS A 373 -6.08 28.01 16.21
CA LYS A 373 -6.58 29.39 16.29
C LYS A 373 -5.96 30.11 17.48
N SER A 374 -5.96 29.45 18.63
CA SER A 374 -5.21 29.80 19.84
C SER A 374 -5.30 28.60 20.79
N ALA A 375 -4.26 28.32 21.56
CA ALA A 375 -4.29 27.32 22.62
C ALA A 375 -4.05 28.01 23.96
N THR A 376 -5.03 27.93 24.85
CA THR A 376 -5.03 28.65 26.13
C THR A 376 -4.62 27.77 27.32
N TRP A 377 -4.30 26.49 27.12
CA TRP A 377 -4.09 25.54 28.23
C TRP A 377 -3.10 24.42 27.88
N TRP A 378 -2.40 23.91 28.91
CA TRP A 378 -1.22 23.04 28.80
C TRP A 378 -1.51 21.66 28.20
N VAL A 379 -2.69 21.07 28.45
CA VAL A 379 -3.07 19.75 27.90
C VAL A 379 -3.14 19.77 26.38
N GLY A 380 -3.67 20.85 25.79
CA GLY A 380 -3.67 21.01 24.34
C GLY A 380 -2.25 21.01 23.76
N TYR A 381 -1.30 21.71 24.40
CA TYR A 381 0.11 21.65 24.00
C TYR A 381 0.69 20.24 24.18
N MET A 382 0.29 19.53 25.24
CA MET A 382 0.77 18.17 25.50
C MET A 382 0.30 17.17 24.42
N GLU A 383 -0.97 17.25 24.01
CA GLU A 383 -1.57 16.33 23.04
C GLU A 383 -1.18 16.62 21.58
N HIS A 384 -0.81 17.86 21.28
CA HIS A 384 -0.51 18.31 19.92
C HIS A 384 0.97 18.57 19.65
N ALA A 385 1.83 18.59 20.67
CA ALA A 385 3.28 18.79 20.51
C ALA A 385 4.11 18.03 21.54
N GLY A 386 3.77 18.11 22.84
CA GLY A 386 4.56 17.49 23.91
C GLY A 386 4.71 15.98 23.75
N ASN A 387 3.64 15.30 23.35
CA ASN A 387 3.65 13.86 23.07
C ASN A 387 4.62 13.45 21.96
N ASN A 388 4.79 14.28 20.93
CA ASN A 388 5.77 14.04 19.87
C ASN A 388 7.18 14.07 20.44
N VAL A 389 7.48 15.02 21.33
CA VAL A 389 8.79 15.08 22.01
C VAL A 389 9.05 13.80 22.82
N LEU A 390 8.08 13.36 23.61
CA LEU A 390 8.22 12.15 24.42
C LEU A 390 8.37 10.88 23.56
N LEU A 391 7.61 10.76 22.48
CA LEU A 391 7.74 9.65 21.55
C LEU A 391 9.08 9.69 20.79
N ILE A 392 9.61 10.87 20.46
CA ILE A 392 10.96 10.99 19.86
C ILE A 392 12.04 10.57 20.87
N ILE A 393 11.90 10.94 22.15
CA ILE A 393 12.80 10.50 23.21
C ILE A 393 12.75 8.96 23.33
N ASP A 394 11.57 8.37 23.43
CA ASP A 394 11.42 6.89 23.48
C ASP A 394 11.97 6.24 22.21
N PHE A 395 11.72 6.82 21.03
CA PHE A 395 12.25 6.36 19.76
C PHE A 395 13.77 6.36 19.74
N CYS A 396 14.42 7.41 20.24
CA CYS A 396 15.87 7.51 20.32
C CYS A 396 16.43 6.49 21.33
N LEU A 397 15.75 6.33 22.47
CA LEU A 397 16.22 5.51 23.58
C LEU A 397 15.96 4.01 23.38
N ASN A 398 14.92 3.60 22.68
CA ASN A 398 14.54 2.21 22.56
C ASN A 398 15.02 1.55 21.24
N HIS A 399 14.78 0.25 21.09
CA HIS A 399 15.08 -0.58 19.92
C HIS A 399 13.94 -0.62 18.88
N HIS A 400 12.89 0.18 19.03
CA HIS A 400 11.80 0.21 18.06
C HIS A 400 12.24 0.80 16.72
N PHE A 401 11.67 0.26 15.64
CA PHE A 401 11.86 0.71 14.28
C PHE A 401 10.51 0.76 13.57
N ALA A 402 10.25 1.88 12.89
CA ALA A 402 9.13 1.95 11.97
C ALA A 402 9.45 1.10 10.73
N GLU A 403 8.57 0.15 10.42
CA GLU A 403 8.73 -0.75 9.28
C GLU A 403 7.60 -0.56 8.27
N ARG A 404 7.92 -0.78 6.99
CA ARG A 404 6.93 -0.71 5.90
C ARG A 404 5.79 -1.72 6.10
N ALA A 405 6.07 -2.87 6.70
CA ALA A 405 5.09 -3.90 7.00
C ALA A 405 3.97 -3.41 7.94
N HIS A 406 4.20 -2.34 8.71
CA HIS A 406 3.21 -1.78 9.62
C HIS A 406 2.19 -0.84 8.94
N ALA A 407 2.35 -0.54 7.64
CA ALA A 407 1.49 0.40 6.92
C ALA A 407 -0.02 0.06 6.98
N PRO A 408 -0.46 -1.21 6.87
CA PRO A 408 -1.87 -1.54 7.00
C PRO A 408 -2.45 -1.18 8.37
N PHE A 409 -1.68 -1.37 9.45
CA PHE A 409 -2.11 -1.02 10.81
C PHE A 409 -2.18 0.49 11.02
N ALA A 410 -1.21 1.24 10.46
CA ALA A 410 -1.23 2.70 10.48
C ALA A 410 -2.43 3.27 9.68
N ALA A 411 -2.85 2.60 8.61
CA ALA A 411 -4.05 2.95 7.84
C ALA A 411 -5.35 2.53 8.53
N LEU A 412 -5.34 1.39 9.25
CA LEU A 412 -6.51 0.87 9.94
C LEU A 412 -6.99 1.81 11.06
N TRP A 413 -6.07 2.40 11.81
CA TRP A 413 -6.40 3.26 12.96
C TRP A 413 -7.35 4.43 12.64
N PRO A 414 -7.08 5.31 11.65
CA PRO A 414 -8.02 6.37 11.28
C PRO A 414 -9.32 5.82 10.69
N VAL A 415 -9.29 4.67 10.00
CA VAL A 415 -10.52 4.05 9.47
C VAL A 415 -11.44 3.60 10.60
N VAL A 416 -10.88 3.00 11.66
CA VAL A 416 -11.64 2.63 12.87
C VAL A 416 -12.27 3.86 13.50
N TYR A 417 -11.49 4.93 13.69
CA TYR A 417 -12.00 6.18 14.24
C TYR A 417 -13.15 6.75 13.39
N VAL A 418 -12.93 6.93 12.08
CA VAL A 418 -13.95 7.50 11.18
C VAL A 418 -15.23 6.67 11.20
N THR A 419 -15.11 5.34 11.16
CA THR A 419 -16.25 4.43 11.20
C THR A 419 -17.06 4.62 12.47
N ILE A 420 -16.40 4.70 13.62
CA ILE A 420 -17.07 4.88 14.92
C ILE A 420 -17.71 6.26 15.01
N ILE A 421 -17.05 7.32 14.55
CA ILE A 421 -17.64 8.67 14.54
C ILE A 421 -18.83 8.78 13.59
N TRP A 422 -18.83 8.07 12.47
CA TRP A 422 -19.99 8.00 11.58
C TRP A 422 -21.18 7.33 12.27
N ILE A 423 -20.96 6.23 13.00
CA ILE A 423 -22.00 5.59 13.81
C ILE A 423 -22.52 6.58 14.86
N CYS A 424 -21.64 7.23 15.63
CA CYS A 424 -22.03 8.22 16.62
C CYS A 424 -22.84 9.39 16.00
N LYS A 425 -22.44 9.87 14.82
CA LYS A 425 -23.15 10.92 14.06
C LYS A 425 -24.56 10.49 13.67
N ALA A 426 -24.75 9.23 13.29
CA ALA A 426 -26.05 8.68 12.95
C ALA A 426 -26.96 8.46 14.16
N THR A 427 -26.39 8.32 15.37
CA THR A 427 -27.15 7.94 16.58
C THR A 427 -27.42 9.08 17.55
N PHE A 428 -26.39 9.81 18.00
CA PHE A 428 -26.53 10.76 19.12
C PHE A 428 -25.65 12.02 19.00
N LEU A 429 -24.78 12.10 17.99
CA LEU A 429 -23.87 13.23 17.83
C LEU A 429 -24.47 14.28 16.89
N ASP A 430 -24.88 15.42 17.46
CA ASP A 430 -25.52 16.50 16.71
C ASP A 430 -24.59 17.16 15.68
N LYS A 431 -23.30 17.32 16.02
CA LYS A 431 -22.31 18.03 15.19
C LYS A 431 -21.08 17.16 14.93
N TRP A 432 -20.53 17.25 13.72
CA TRP A 432 -19.26 16.61 13.41
C TRP A 432 -18.13 17.11 14.33
N PRO A 433 -17.25 16.22 14.83
CA PRO A 433 -16.14 16.63 15.70
C PRO A 433 -15.17 17.59 14.99
N TYR A 434 -15.02 17.40 13.68
CA TYR A 434 -14.19 18.24 12.83
C TYR A 434 -14.99 18.81 11.67
N THR A 435 -14.75 20.09 11.37
CA THR A 435 -15.41 20.80 10.27
C THR A 435 -15.16 20.17 8.91
N PHE A 436 -14.02 19.49 8.76
CA PHE A 436 -13.60 18.81 7.56
C PHE A 436 -14.21 17.41 7.39
N MET A 437 -14.83 16.86 8.45
CA MET A 437 -15.64 15.65 8.37
C MET A 437 -17.09 15.93 7.98
N ASN A 438 -17.52 17.21 7.96
CA ASN A 438 -18.90 17.55 7.63
C ASN A 438 -19.19 17.28 6.15
N GLN A 439 -19.94 16.20 5.91
CA GLN A 439 -20.38 15.74 4.59
C GLN A 439 -21.35 16.69 3.89
N GLU A 440 -21.99 17.62 4.61
CA GLU A 440 -22.84 18.65 4.01
C GLU A 440 -22.02 19.66 3.19
N LYS A 441 -20.71 19.76 3.43
CA LYS A 441 -19.84 20.66 2.70
C LYS A 441 -19.31 19.97 1.44
N ALA A 442 -19.45 20.62 0.29
CA ALA A 442 -18.91 20.13 -0.98
C ALA A 442 -17.40 19.85 -0.98
N ILE A 443 -16.64 20.49 -0.07
CA ILE A 443 -15.19 20.25 0.11
C ILE A 443 -14.86 18.95 0.85
N ALA A 444 -15.84 18.26 1.44
CA ALA A 444 -15.59 17.10 2.29
C ALA A 444 -14.72 16.02 1.61
N PRO A 445 -14.97 15.56 0.37
CA PRO A 445 -14.12 14.55 -0.28
C PRO A 445 -12.66 14.98 -0.39
N VAL A 446 -12.39 16.26 -0.70
CA VAL A 446 -11.03 16.82 -0.77
C VAL A 446 -10.37 16.76 0.59
N MET A 447 -11.10 17.07 1.66
CA MET A 447 -10.55 17.00 3.01
C MET A 447 -10.21 15.57 3.44
N TYR A 448 -11.05 14.59 3.13
CA TYR A 448 -10.76 13.18 3.41
C TYR A 448 -9.51 12.72 2.64
N ILE A 449 -9.38 13.08 1.35
CA ILE A 449 -8.17 12.80 0.56
C ILE A 449 -6.94 13.49 1.17
N GLY A 450 -7.07 14.76 1.57
CA GLY A 450 -5.99 15.51 2.21
C GLY A 450 -5.50 14.84 3.50
N VAL A 451 -6.42 14.36 4.34
CA VAL A 451 -6.09 13.63 5.56
C VAL A 451 -5.42 12.28 5.25
N ILE A 452 -5.87 11.55 4.22
CA ILE A 452 -5.23 10.30 3.77
C ILE A 452 -3.78 10.57 3.32
N LEU A 453 -3.59 11.60 2.48
CA LEU A 453 -2.25 11.99 2.02
C LEU A 453 -1.35 12.42 3.18
N ALA A 454 -1.90 13.13 4.17
CA ALA A 454 -1.17 13.51 5.37
C ALA A 454 -0.75 12.28 6.20
N HIS A 455 -1.61 11.26 6.32
CA HIS A 455 -1.22 9.98 6.96
C HIS A 455 -0.08 9.30 6.20
N CYS A 456 -0.17 9.21 4.86
CA CYS A 456 0.90 8.65 4.04
C CYS A 456 2.21 9.41 4.21
N PHE A 457 2.16 10.74 4.26
CA PHE A 457 3.31 11.60 4.48
C PHE A 457 3.94 11.37 5.86
N CYS A 458 3.15 11.42 6.94
CA CYS A 458 3.64 11.23 8.31
C CYS A 458 4.18 9.82 8.55
N PHE A 459 3.55 8.80 7.98
CA PHE A 459 4.08 7.44 8.00
C PHE A 459 5.41 7.33 7.23
N GLY A 460 5.49 7.94 6.04
CA GLY A 460 6.74 8.05 5.28
C GLY A 460 7.84 8.75 6.06
N PHE A 461 7.52 9.83 6.78
CA PHE A 461 8.44 10.55 7.66
C PHE A 461 8.94 9.67 8.81
N ALA A 462 8.06 8.92 9.48
CA ALA A 462 8.45 7.96 10.51
C ALA A 462 9.42 6.88 9.97
N LEU A 463 9.20 6.38 8.74
CA LEU A 463 10.13 5.46 8.08
C LEU A 463 11.48 6.10 7.78
N LEU A 464 11.51 7.38 7.39
CA LEU A 464 12.75 8.11 7.16
C LEU A 464 13.53 8.28 8.46
N LEU A 465 12.86 8.60 9.57
CA LEU A 465 13.48 8.67 10.90
C LEU A 465 14.03 7.30 11.33
N ALA A 466 13.28 6.21 11.10
CA ALA A 466 13.76 4.85 11.36
C ALA A 466 15.02 4.51 10.58
N LYS A 467 15.08 4.85 9.29
CA LYS A 467 16.27 4.68 8.46
C LYS A 467 17.44 5.54 8.93
N ALA A 468 17.18 6.79 9.32
CA ALA A 468 18.20 7.67 9.86
C ALA A 468 18.77 7.11 11.17
N LYS A 469 17.91 6.72 12.11
CA LYS A 469 18.31 6.06 13.37
C LYS A 469 19.18 4.83 13.11
N ALA A 470 18.78 3.96 12.19
CA ALA A 470 19.56 2.76 11.85
C ALA A 470 20.96 3.08 11.29
N ARG A 471 21.12 4.23 10.61
CA ARG A 471 22.40 4.67 10.05
C ARG A 471 23.31 5.35 11.08
N TRP A 472 22.74 6.17 11.95
CA TRP A 472 23.50 7.06 12.85
C TRP A 472 23.64 6.54 14.29
N LEU A 473 22.83 5.57 14.71
CA LEU A 473 22.91 4.93 16.02
C LEU A 473 23.16 3.42 15.89
N PRO A 474 24.30 2.99 15.29
CA PRO A 474 24.58 1.59 14.97
C PRO A 474 24.86 0.70 16.20
N ALA A 475 25.10 1.28 17.38
CA ALA A 475 25.38 0.54 18.62
C ALA A 475 24.13 -0.10 19.27
N ARG A 476 22.97 -0.03 18.63
CA ARG A 476 21.68 -0.54 19.14
C ARG A 476 21.06 -1.52 18.13
N ARG A 477 21.88 -2.43 17.60
CA ARG A 477 21.47 -3.43 16.59
C ARG A 477 20.56 -4.49 17.21
N LEU A 478 19.60 -4.94 16.40
CA LEU A 478 19.06 -6.27 16.55
C LEU A 478 20.19 -7.23 16.16
N LEU A 479 20.73 -7.97 17.12
CA LEU A 479 21.80 -8.93 16.88
C LEU A 479 21.16 -10.21 16.33
N SER A 480 21.71 -10.75 15.24
CA SER A 480 21.53 -12.17 14.93
C SER A 480 22.29 -12.99 15.97
N GLU A 481 21.83 -14.21 16.25
CA GLU A 481 22.37 -15.20 17.19
C GLU A 481 23.80 -14.86 17.72
N PRO A 482 23.97 -14.58 19.02
CA PRO A 482 25.29 -14.28 19.56
C PRO A 482 26.22 -15.45 19.23
N ALA A 483 27.40 -15.15 18.66
CA ALA A 483 28.41 -16.16 18.47
C ALA A 483 28.65 -16.86 19.81
N LYS A 484 28.71 -18.20 19.82
CA LYS A 484 28.93 -19.01 21.04
C LYS A 484 30.11 -18.53 21.89
N ASP A 485 31.05 -17.80 21.30
CA ASP A 485 32.22 -17.25 21.96
C ASP A 485 31.90 -16.07 22.90
N ASP A 486 30.87 -15.25 22.65
CA ASP A 486 30.55 -14.07 23.48
C ASP A 486 29.87 -14.42 24.81
N ILE A 487 29.11 -15.53 24.86
CA ILE A 487 28.45 -16.01 26.10
C ILE A 487 29.48 -16.59 27.07
N THR A 488 30.58 -17.15 26.53
CA THR A 488 31.62 -17.77 27.34
C THR A 488 32.46 -16.72 28.08
N TYR A 489 32.65 -15.52 27.51
CA TYR A 489 33.43 -14.47 28.16
C TYR A 489 32.71 -13.81 29.34
N SER A 490 31.40 -13.59 29.29
CA SER A 490 30.69 -12.93 30.41
C SER A 490 30.58 -13.82 31.66
N HIS A 491 30.40 -15.14 31.49
CA HIS A 491 30.36 -16.07 32.63
C HIS A 491 31.75 -16.31 33.24
N VAL A 492 32.82 -16.29 32.43
CA VAL A 492 34.19 -16.43 32.94
C VAL A 492 34.66 -15.16 33.68
N GLN A 493 34.17 -13.98 33.29
CA GLN A 493 34.54 -12.73 33.94
C GLN A 493 33.80 -12.52 35.27
N SER A 494 32.50 -12.86 35.34
CA SER A 494 31.74 -12.88 36.59
C SER A 494 32.27 -13.92 37.59
N ALA A 495 32.68 -15.12 37.12
CA ALA A 495 33.28 -16.13 37.99
C ALA A 495 34.70 -15.75 38.46
N LYS A 496 35.47 -15.00 37.66
CA LYS A 496 36.79 -14.46 38.07
C LYS A 496 36.67 -13.34 39.09
N GLU A 497 35.66 -12.47 38.97
CA GLU A 497 35.41 -11.40 39.94
C GLU A 497 34.92 -11.97 41.29
N GLU A 498 34.03 -12.98 41.29
CA GLU A 498 33.62 -13.67 42.52
C GLU A 498 34.75 -14.47 43.18
N LEU A 499 35.67 -15.08 42.42
CA LEU A 499 36.84 -15.75 42.99
C LEU A 499 37.89 -14.77 43.55
N SER A 500 37.95 -13.54 43.02
CA SER A 500 38.91 -12.51 43.47
C SER A 500 38.48 -11.75 44.73
N CYS A 501 37.23 -11.90 45.18
CA CYS A 501 36.75 -11.35 46.45
C CYS A 501 36.86 -12.32 47.64
N HIS A 502 37.39 -13.53 47.43
CA HIS A 502 37.55 -14.56 48.47
C HIS A 502 38.99 -15.11 48.63
N VAL A 503 40.01 -14.31 48.30
CA VAL A 503 41.42 -14.60 48.64
C VAL A 503 42.03 -13.46 49.43
#